data_AF-G5E2G5-F1
#
_entry.id   AF-G5E2G5-F1
#
_cell.length_a   1.000
_cell.length_b   1.000
_cell.length_c   1.000
_cell.angle_alpha   90.00
_cell.angle_beta   90.00
_cell.angle_gamma   90.00
#
_symmetry.space_group_name_H-M   'P 1'
#
loop_
_entity.id
_entity.type
_entity.pdbx_description
1 polymer ?
#
loop_
_entity_poly.entity_id
_entity_poly.type
_entity_poly.pdbx_seq_one_letter_code
_entity_poly.pdbx_strand_id
1 'polypeptide(L)'
;YSRAFEKMFRQCLELPSQSRYSISFPICTHFMSCTHELCPEERHHIGDRSLSLCNMFLDEMAKQARNLITDICTEQCTLSDQLLPKHCISPEEEYKIACLLMVFVAVSLPTLASNVMSQYSPAIEGHCNNIHCLAKAINQIAAALFTIHKGSIEDRLKFLALASSSLLTTTRNRSVYLLDMIVQESPFLTMDLLESCFPYVLLRNAYHAVYKQSVTSSA
;
A
#
# COMPACT_ATOMS: atom_id res chain seq x y z
N TYR A 1 19.29 27.68 47.64
CA TYR A 1 19.36 26.32 47.08
C TYR A 1 18.06 25.89 46.39
N SER A 2 16.90 25.83 47.09
CA SER A 2 15.59 25.43 46.52
C SER A 2 15.25 26.00 45.13
N ARG A 3 15.29 27.34 44.98
CA ARG A 3 14.94 28.02 43.71
C ARG A 3 15.86 27.68 42.53
N ALA A 4 17.14 27.40 42.79
CA ALA A 4 18.08 27.01 41.74
C ALA A 4 17.77 25.60 41.24
N PHE A 5 17.44 24.70 42.16
CA PHE A 5 17.10 23.32 41.87
C PHE A 5 15.77 23.21 41.10
N GLU A 6 14.76 23.99 41.47
CA GLU A 6 13.51 24.14 40.74
C GLU A 6 13.71 24.63 39.29
N LYS A 7 14.61 25.62 39.10
CA LYS A 7 14.95 26.12 37.76
C LYS A 7 15.61 25.04 36.91
N MET A 8 16.56 24.30 37.48
CA MET A 8 17.24 23.20 36.79
C MET A 8 16.27 22.08 36.42
N PHE A 9 15.29 21.77 37.28
CA PHE A 9 14.25 20.79 36.98
C PHE A 9 13.39 21.21 35.79
N ARG A 10 12.94 22.47 35.74
CA ARG A 10 12.16 22.98 34.60
C ARG A 10 12.94 22.88 33.29
N GLN A 11 14.21 23.28 33.29
CA GLN A 11 15.09 23.14 32.13
C GLN A 11 15.27 21.66 31.71
N CYS A 12 15.37 20.76 32.69
CA CYS A 12 15.47 19.32 32.45
C CYS A 12 14.20 18.75 31.78
N LEU A 13 13.01 19.25 32.13
CA LEU A 13 11.75 18.84 31.49
C LEU A 13 11.55 19.45 30.09
N GLU A 14 12.04 20.66 29.85
CA GLU A 14 11.95 21.32 28.54
C GLU A 14 12.85 20.67 27.48
N LEU A 15 13.97 20.08 27.88
CA LEU A 15 14.93 19.47 26.95
C LEU A 15 14.71 17.94 26.85
N PRO A 16 14.28 17.39 25.70
CA PRO A 16 13.98 15.96 25.56
C PRO A 16 15.15 15.05 25.94
N SER A 17 16.39 15.45 25.61
CA SER A 17 17.61 14.71 25.93
C SER A 17 17.90 14.63 27.43
N GLN A 18 17.39 15.58 28.22
CA GLN A 18 17.61 15.64 29.66
C GLN A 18 16.42 15.08 30.45
N SER A 19 15.21 15.07 29.88
CA SER A 19 13.97 14.64 30.53
C SER A 19 14.07 13.29 31.24
N ARG A 20 14.85 12.34 30.68
CA ARG A 20 15.12 11.02 31.27
C ARG A 20 15.81 11.05 32.64
N TYR A 21 16.46 12.16 33.00
CA TYR A 21 17.16 12.35 34.27
C TYR A 21 16.32 13.12 35.30
N SER A 22 15.08 13.48 34.97
CA SER A 22 14.18 14.23 35.86
C SER A 22 13.93 13.55 37.20
N ILE A 23 13.96 12.22 37.26
CA ILE A 23 13.78 11.44 38.49
C ILE A 23 14.87 11.69 39.55
N SER A 24 16.05 12.16 39.13
CA SER A 24 17.13 12.52 40.04
C SER A 24 16.74 13.70 40.94
N PHE A 25 15.83 14.58 40.51
CA PHE A 25 15.44 15.77 41.28
C PHE A 25 14.67 15.40 42.57
N PRO A 26 13.59 14.61 42.53
CA PRO A 26 12.94 14.09 43.74
C PRO A 26 13.87 13.32 44.69
N ILE A 27 14.88 12.64 44.16
CA ILE A 27 15.83 11.85 44.98
C ILE A 27 16.80 12.78 45.72
N CYS A 28 17.33 13.79 45.02
CA CYS A 28 18.29 14.73 45.59
C CYS A 28 17.68 15.75 46.58
N THR A 29 16.35 15.84 46.70
CA THR A 29 15.69 16.69 47.72
C THR A 29 15.59 16.04 49.09
N HIS A 30 16.01 14.79 49.26
CA HIS A 30 15.99 14.09 50.54
C HIS A 30 17.16 14.52 51.43
N PHE A 31 16.97 15.57 52.23
CA PHE A 31 18.00 16.18 53.09
C PHE A 31 17.99 15.65 54.53
N MET A 32 17.23 14.59 54.83
CA MET A 32 17.12 14.05 56.20
C MET A 32 18.45 13.55 56.78
N SER A 33 19.43 13.24 55.92
CA SER A 33 20.78 12.84 56.34
C SER A 33 21.71 14.03 56.66
N CYS A 34 21.27 15.26 56.45
CA CYS A 34 22.06 16.47 56.69
C CYS A 34 21.91 17.04 58.10
N THR A 35 21.05 16.46 58.94
CA THR A 35 20.78 16.93 60.31
C THR A 35 21.84 16.42 61.28
N HIS A 36 22.30 17.28 62.20
CA HIS A 36 23.28 16.92 63.22
C HIS A 36 22.61 16.42 64.51
N GLU A 37 23.23 15.47 65.22
CA GLU A 37 22.65 14.89 66.45
C GLU A 37 22.50 15.89 67.60
N LEU A 38 23.26 16.98 67.57
CA LEU A 38 23.19 18.06 68.58
C LEU A 38 21.97 18.98 68.41
N CYS A 39 21.25 18.92 67.28
CA CYS A 39 20.09 19.79 66.98
C CYS A 39 18.90 18.96 66.45
N PRO A 40 18.29 18.09 67.27
CA PRO A 40 17.22 17.19 66.83
C PRO A 40 15.94 17.91 66.35
N GLU A 41 15.70 19.14 66.80
CA GLU A 41 14.52 19.94 66.46
C GLU A 41 14.50 20.33 64.97
N GLU A 42 15.67 20.51 64.35
CA GLU A 42 15.79 20.87 62.93
C GLU A 42 15.31 19.74 62.00
N ARG A 43 15.31 18.50 62.48
CA ARG A 43 14.99 17.30 61.70
C ARG A 43 13.56 17.32 61.17
N HIS A 44 12.61 17.82 61.97
CA HIS A 44 11.21 17.93 61.56
C HIS A 44 11.04 18.99 60.47
N HIS A 45 11.58 20.19 60.68
CA HIS A 45 11.48 21.29 59.72
C HIS A 45 12.19 20.99 58.38
N ILE A 46 13.35 20.32 58.42
CA ILE A 46 14.06 19.90 57.22
C ILE A 46 13.31 18.78 56.50
N GLY A 47 12.79 17.80 57.24
CA GLY A 47 11.98 16.71 56.69
C GLY A 47 10.74 17.21 55.94
N ASP A 48 9.95 18.07 56.57
CA ASP A 48 8.73 18.64 55.97
C ASP A 48 9.03 19.39 54.68
N ARG A 49 10.12 20.18 54.67
CA ARG A 49 10.53 20.95 53.50
C ARG A 49 11.06 20.06 52.37
N SER A 50 11.81 19.01 52.70
CA SER A 50 12.28 17.99 51.74
C SER A 50 11.11 17.26 51.09
N LEU A 51 10.14 16.81 51.89
CA LEU A 51 8.94 16.12 51.42
C LEU A 51 8.09 17.02 50.51
N SER A 52 7.89 18.28 50.92
CA SER A 52 7.16 19.26 50.11
C SER A 52 7.79 19.46 48.73
N LEU A 53 9.13 19.56 48.66
CA LEU A 53 9.85 19.70 47.38
C LEU A 53 9.78 18.42 46.53
N CYS A 54 9.92 17.25 47.15
CA CYS A 54 9.79 15.97 46.47
C CYS A 54 8.40 15.81 45.82
N ASN A 55 7.34 16.08 46.59
CA ASN A 55 5.96 16.00 46.09
C ASN A 55 5.71 17.00 44.95
N MET A 56 6.22 18.23 45.06
CA MET A 56 6.10 19.22 43.99
C MET A 56 6.77 18.74 42.68
N PHE A 57 7.95 18.13 42.74
CA PHE A 57 8.59 17.58 41.54
C PHE A 57 7.83 16.40 40.95
N LEU A 58 7.38 15.47 41.80
CA LEU A 58 6.59 14.32 41.36
C LEU A 58 5.27 14.76 40.71
N ASP A 59 4.59 15.76 41.28
CA ASP A 59 3.37 16.33 40.72
C ASP A 59 3.61 16.95 39.34
N GLU A 60 4.69 17.73 39.17
CA GLU A 60 5.03 18.31 37.88
C GLU A 60 5.43 17.24 36.84
N MET A 61 6.16 16.20 37.23
CA MET A 61 6.44 15.05 36.36
C MET A 61 5.16 14.34 35.93
N ALA A 62 4.23 14.11 36.86
CA ALA A 62 2.94 13.48 36.58
C ALA A 62 2.08 14.35 35.64
N LYS A 63 2.08 15.67 35.82
CA LYS A 63 1.39 16.61 34.92
C LYS A 63 1.99 16.57 33.51
N GLN A 64 3.31 16.61 33.38
CA GLN A 64 4.02 16.49 32.10
C GLN A 64 3.68 15.17 31.40
N ALA A 65 3.76 14.04 32.11
CA ALA A 65 3.44 12.73 31.56
C ALA A 65 1.98 12.65 31.08
N ARG A 66 1.03 13.16 31.87
CA ARG A 66 -0.39 13.23 31.48
C ARG A 66 -0.60 14.06 30.21
N ASN A 67 0.06 15.21 30.10
CA ASN A 67 -0.06 16.07 28.92
C ASN A 67 0.48 15.35 27.68
N LEU A 68 1.67 14.75 27.76
CA LEU A 68 2.25 13.97 26.66
C LEU A 68 1.36 12.81 26.22
N ILE A 69 0.79 12.06 27.16
CA ILE A 69 -0.15 10.98 26.86
C ILE A 69 -1.39 11.54 26.16
N THR A 70 -1.91 12.67 26.63
CA THR A 70 -3.09 13.31 26.03
C THR A 70 -2.79 13.73 24.59
N ASP A 71 -1.64 14.37 24.34
CA ASP A 71 -1.22 14.80 23.01
C ASP A 71 -1.10 13.59 22.07
N ILE A 72 -0.41 12.52 22.51
CA ILE A 72 -0.30 11.26 21.74
C ILE A 72 -1.69 10.69 21.44
N CYS A 73 -2.57 10.61 22.43
CA CYS A 73 -3.92 10.08 22.24
C CYS A 73 -4.73 10.92 21.24
N THR A 74 -4.64 12.25 21.31
CA THR A 74 -5.35 13.13 20.36
C THR A 74 -4.83 12.98 18.93
N GLU A 75 -3.52 12.84 18.75
CA GLU A 75 -2.92 12.56 17.44
C GLU A 75 -3.41 11.19 16.91
N GLN A 76 -3.37 10.16 17.74
CA GLN A 76 -3.85 8.82 17.37
C GLN A 76 -5.33 8.80 16.99
N CYS A 77 -6.19 9.51 17.73
CA CYS A 77 -7.60 9.68 17.37
C CYS A 77 -7.75 10.37 16.02
N THR A 78 -6.95 11.41 15.75
CA THR A 78 -6.98 12.14 14.47
C THR A 78 -6.57 11.26 13.29
N LEU A 79 -5.49 10.48 13.43
CA LEU A 79 -5.08 9.51 12.41
C LEU A 79 -6.16 8.44 12.19
N SER A 80 -6.74 7.90 13.28
CA SER A 80 -7.82 6.93 13.19
C SER A 80 -9.03 7.50 12.44
N ASP A 81 -9.38 8.77 12.67
CA ASP A 81 -10.46 9.45 11.97
C ASP A 81 -10.17 9.62 10.47
N GLN A 82 -8.92 9.88 10.09
CA GLN A 82 -8.52 9.98 8.68
C GLN A 82 -8.63 8.64 7.94
N LEU A 83 -8.42 7.52 8.63
CA LEU A 83 -8.55 6.18 8.07
C LEU A 83 -10.02 5.69 7.97
N LEU A 84 -10.99 6.47 8.44
CA LEU A 84 -12.40 6.09 8.35
C LEU A 84 -12.83 5.95 6.88
N PRO A 85 -13.71 4.97 6.57
CA PRO A 85 -14.22 4.73 5.21
C PRO A 85 -14.85 5.94 4.52
N LYS A 86 -15.30 6.95 5.28
CA LYS A 86 -15.85 8.21 4.76
C LYS A 86 -14.82 9.05 3.97
N HIS A 87 -13.52 8.81 4.19
CA HIS A 87 -12.43 9.45 3.46
C HIS A 87 -11.82 8.52 2.39
N CYS A 88 -12.33 7.30 2.25
CA CYS A 88 -11.98 6.42 1.15
C CYS A 88 -12.73 6.84 -0.12
N ILE A 89 -12.19 6.42 -1.26
CA ILE A 89 -12.86 6.55 -2.56
C ILE A 89 -14.20 5.82 -2.47
N SER A 90 -15.25 6.39 -3.05
CA SER A 90 -16.56 5.74 -3.00
C SER A 90 -16.53 4.40 -3.74
N PRO A 91 -17.30 3.38 -3.34
CA PRO A 91 -17.33 2.09 -4.03
C PRO A 91 -17.67 2.21 -5.54
N GLU A 92 -18.43 3.25 -5.92
CA GLU A 92 -18.74 3.55 -7.31
C GLU A 92 -17.51 4.06 -8.08
N GLU A 93 -16.69 4.92 -7.47
CA GLU A 93 -15.46 5.41 -8.06
C GLU A 93 -14.39 4.31 -8.14
N GLU A 94 -14.25 3.48 -7.12
CA GLU A 94 -13.36 2.30 -7.16
C GLU A 94 -13.76 1.36 -8.31
N TYR A 95 -15.07 1.13 -8.48
CA TYR A 95 -15.59 0.35 -9.59
C TYR A 95 -15.28 0.99 -10.95
N LYS A 96 -15.40 2.32 -11.08
CA LYS A 96 -15.02 3.05 -12.30
C LYS A 96 -13.52 2.90 -12.59
N ILE A 97 -12.66 2.99 -11.57
CA ILE A 97 -11.22 2.79 -11.70
C ILE A 97 -10.91 1.37 -12.18
N ALA A 98 -11.57 0.35 -11.61
CA ALA A 98 -11.44 -1.04 -12.06
C ALA A 98 -11.86 -1.21 -13.53
N CYS A 99 -12.96 -0.55 -13.96
CA CYS A 99 -13.37 -0.56 -15.36
C CYS A 99 -12.36 0.14 -16.27
N LEU A 100 -11.84 1.30 -15.86
CA LEU A 100 -10.85 2.08 -16.61
C LEU A 100 -9.51 1.33 -16.74
N LEU A 101 -9.12 0.54 -15.74
CA LEU A 101 -7.96 -0.34 -15.82
C LEU A 101 -8.10 -1.35 -16.98
N MET A 102 -9.28 -1.97 -17.11
CA MET A 102 -9.53 -2.92 -18.21
C MET A 102 -9.51 -2.25 -19.58
N VAL A 103 -10.07 -1.04 -19.69
CA VAL A 103 -9.99 -0.22 -20.91
C VAL A 103 -8.54 0.11 -21.24
N PHE A 104 -7.75 0.54 -20.26
CA PHE A 104 -6.35 0.89 -20.42
C PHE A 104 -5.52 -0.30 -20.90
N VAL A 105 -5.72 -1.48 -20.31
CA VAL A 105 -5.09 -2.72 -20.77
C VAL A 105 -5.47 -2.99 -22.22
N ALA A 106 -6.76 -2.95 -22.57
CA ALA A 106 -7.26 -3.24 -23.92
C ALA A 106 -6.60 -2.40 -25.00
N VAL A 107 -6.50 -1.08 -24.79
CA VAL A 107 -5.90 -0.15 -25.75
C VAL A 107 -4.36 -0.20 -25.78
N SER A 108 -3.73 -0.79 -24.76
CA SER A 108 -2.27 -0.95 -24.67
C SER A 108 -1.76 -2.23 -25.33
N LEU A 109 -2.61 -3.25 -25.51
CA LEU A 109 -2.24 -4.51 -26.18
C LEU A 109 -1.62 -4.32 -27.58
N PRO A 110 -2.12 -3.43 -28.46
CA PRO A 110 -1.51 -3.13 -29.76
C PRO A 110 -0.03 -2.72 -29.68
N THR A 111 0.30 -1.87 -28.70
CA THR A 111 1.67 -1.39 -28.47
C THR A 111 2.58 -2.52 -28.04
N LEU A 112 2.10 -3.38 -27.14
CA LEU A 112 2.85 -4.56 -26.68
C LEU A 112 3.04 -5.57 -27.81
N ALA A 113 2.01 -5.84 -28.59
CA ALA A 113 2.06 -6.76 -29.73
C ALA A 113 2.96 -6.26 -30.88
N SER A 114 3.15 -4.95 -30.99
CA SER A 114 3.98 -4.34 -32.04
C SER A 114 5.49 -4.49 -31.77
N ASN A 115 5.89 -4.85 -30.55
CA ASN A 115 7.28 -5.08 -30.18
C ASN A 115 7.89 -6.26 -30.96
N VAL A 116 9.13 -6.12 -31.40
CA VAL A 116 9.86 -7.18 -32.13
C VAL A 116 10.02 -8.44 -31.28
N MET A 117 10.20 -8.28 -29.97
CA MET A 117 10.30 -9.39 -29.02
C MET A 117 8.94 -10.07 -28.74
N SER A 118 7.83 -9.52 -29.22
CA SER A 118 6.51 -10.13 -29.13
C SER A 118 6.25 -11.12 -30.28
N GLN A 119 7.29 -11.77 -30.78
CA GLN A 119 7.13 -12.84 -31.76
C GLN A 119 6.72 -14.12 -31.05
N TYR A 120 5.65 -14.74 -31.56
CA TYR A 120 5.23 -16.07 -31.13
C TYR A 120 6.25 -17.11 -31.61
N SER A 121 6.62 -18.02 -30.72
CA SER A 121 7.54 -19.13 -30.97
C SER A 121 6.82 -20.45 -30.69
N PRO A 122 6.64 -21.32 -31.71
CA PRO A 122 6.03 -22.63 -31.53
C PRO A 122 6.76 -23.54 -30.53
N ALA A 123 8.07 -23.36 -30.36
CA ALA A 123 8.87 -24.17 -29.45
C ALA A 123 8.52 -23.97 -27.97
N ILE A 124 7.97 -22.80 -27.62
CA ILE A 124 7.56 -22.46 -26.24
C ILE A 124 6.05 -22.22 -26.13
N GLU A 125 5.29 -22.45 -27.21
CA GLU A 125 3.85 -22.16 -27.33
C GLU A 125 3.47 -20.77 -26.80
N GLY A 126 4.34 -19.79 -27.06
CA GLY A 126 4.29 -18.50 -26.39
C GLY A 126 5.18 -17.44 -27.02
N HIS A 127 5.37 -16.34 -26.31
CA HIS A 127 6.15 -15.17 -26.77
C HIS A 127 7.43 -15.03 -25.96
N CYS A 128 8.55 -14.69 -26.61
CA CYS A 128 9.86 -14.64 -25.93
C CYS A 128 10.01 -13.56 -24.85
N ASN A 129 9.13 -12.54 -24.87
CA ASN A 129 9.03 -11.51 -23.85
C ASN A 129 7.88 -11.74 -22.85
N ASN A 130 7.34 -12.95 -22.78
CA ASN A 130 6.31 -13.35 -21.81
C ASN A 130 4.96 -12.62 -21.90
N ILE A 131 4.65 -11.94 -23.01
CA ILE A 131 3.35 -11.26 -23.13
C ILE A 131 2.16 -12.24 -23.10
N HIS A 132 2.37 -13.53 -23.37
CA HIS A 132 1.36 -14.57 -23.21
C HIS A 132 0.86 -14.69 -21.76
N CYS A 133 1.69 -14.37 -20.76
CA CYS A 133 1.29 -14.35 -19.35
C CYS A 133 0.22 -13.30 -19.04
N LEU A 134 0.05 -12.29 -19.90
CA LEU A 134 -0.99 -11.28 -19.74
C LEU A 134 -2.38 -11.90 -19.83
N ALA A 135 -2.58 -12.97 -20.60
CA ALA A 135 -3.86 -13.68 -20.63
C ALA A 135 -4.31 -14.10 -19.23
N LYS A 136 -3.41 -14.74 -18.48
CA LYS A 136 -3.67 -15.16 -17.11
C LYS A 136 -3.83 -13.99 -16.16
N ALA A 137 -2.95 -12.98 -16.25
CA ALA A 137 -3.02 -11.81 -15.39
C ALA A 137 -4.33 -11.02 -15.56
N ILE A 138 -4.75 -10.78 -16.81
CA ILE A 138 -5.96 -10.03 -17.15
C ILE A 138 -7.19 -10.76 -16.61
N ASN A 139 -7.29 -12.07 -16.84
CA ASN A 139 -8.43 -12.86 -16.36
C ASN A 139 -8.51 -12.90 -14.84
N GLN A 140 -7.40 -13.11 -14.15
CA GLN A 140 -7.37 -13.19 -12.68
C GLN A 140 -7.64 -11.83 -12.03
N ILE A 141 -7.05 -10.74 -12.56
CA ILE A 141 -7.28 -9.38 -12.06
C ILE A 141 -8.74 -8.96 -12.29
N ALA A 142 -9.29 -9.22 -13.48
CA ALA A 142 -10.69 -8.92 -13.78
C ALA A 142 -11.64 -9.69 -12.85
N ALA A 143 -11.41 -11.00 -12.69
CA ALA A 143 -12.21 -11.83 -11.80
C ALA A 143 -12.17 -11.31 -10.35
N ALA A 144 -11.00 -10.99 -9.83
CA ALA A 144 -10.85 -10.46 -8.47
C ALA A 144 -11.55 -9.10 -8.30
N LEU A 145 -11.25 -8.13 -9.16
CA LEU A 145 -11.80 -6.76 -9.06
C LEU A 145 -13.32 -6.76 -9.19
N PHE A 146 -13.87 -7.44 -10.18
CA PHE A 146 -15.32 -7.42 -10.40
C PHE A 146 -16.09 -8.30 -9.41
N THR A 147 -15.45 -9.32 -8.80
CA THR A 147 -16.03 -10.02 -7.64
C THR A 147 -16.14 -9.10 -6.43
N ILE A 148 -15.08 -8.35 -6.10
CA ILE A 148 -15.07 -7.40 -4.97
C ILE A 148 -16.17 -6.36 -5.13
N HIS A 149 -16.32 -5.79 -6.33
CA HIS A 149 -17.30 -4.73 -6.60
C HIS A 149 -18.69 -5.24 -7.00
N LYS A 150 -18.95 -6.56 -6.91
CA LYS A 150 -20.23 -7.20 -7.30
C LYS A 150 -20.67 -6.85 -8.74
N GLY A 151 -19.69 -6.63 -9.63
CA GLY A 151 -19.94 -6.37 -11.04
C GLY A 151 -20.10 -7.66 -11.84
N SER A 152 -20.84 -7.59 -12.94
CA SER A 152 -20.87 -8.68 -13.93
C SER A 152 -19.51 -8.79 -14.60
N ILE A 153 -18.78 -9.88 -14.33
CA ILE A 153 -17.50 -10.21 -14.96
C ILE A 153 -17.70 -10.36 -16.47
N GLU A 154 -18.76 -11.04 -16.90
CA GLU A 154 -19.10 -11.30 -18.30
C GLU A 154 -19.31 -10.00 -19.10
N ASP A 155 -20.07 -9.04 -18.55
CA ASP A 155 -20.31 -7.75 -19.21
C ASP A 155 -19.06 -6.88 -19.31
N ARG A 156 -18.08 -7.08 -18.42
CA ARG A 156 -16.84 -6.28 -18.39
C ARG A 156 -15.70 -6.92 -19.16
N LEU A 157 -15.78 -8.23 -19.40
CA LEU A 157 -14.94 -8.94 -20.35
C LEU A 157 -15.28 -8.60 -21.82
N LYS A 158 -16.37 -7.86 -22.07
CA LYS A 158 -16.61 -7.12 -23.32
C LYS A 158 -15.48 -6.12 -23.66
N PHE A 159 -14.53 -5.85 -22.76
CA PHE A 159 -13.26 -5.20 -23.13
C PHE A 159 -12.57 -5.93 -24.29
N LEU A 160 -12.83 -7.23 -24.49
CA LEU A 160 -12.34 -8.02 -25.61
C LEU A 160 -12.73 -7.41 -26.96
N ALA A 161 -13.91 -6.79 -27.08
CA ALA A 161 -14.31 -6.08 -28.29
C ALA A 161 -13.42 -4.83 -28.53
N LEU A 162 -13.12 -4.10 -27.47
CA LEU A 162 -12.20 -2.96 -27.47
C LEU A 162 -10.77 -3.39 -27.82
N ALA A 163 -10.29 -4.49 -27.23
CA ALA A 163 -8.99 -5.07 -27.51
C ALA A 163 -8.92 -5.53 -28.97
N SER A 164 -9.91 -6.29 -29.44
CA SER A 164 -10.01 -6.79 -30.82
C SER A 164 -10.02 -5.64 -31.82
N SER A 165 -10.86 -4.63 -31.60
CA SER A 165 -10.90 -3.43 -32.44
C SER A 165 -9.55 -2.70 -32.47
N SER A 166 -8.86 -2.59 -31.32
CA SER A 166 -7.56 -1.92 -31.24
C SER A 166 -6.48 -2.73 -31.98
N LEU A 167 -6.51 -4.06 -31.86
CA LEU A 167 -5.53 -4.97 -32.46
C LEU A 167 -5.74 -5.13 -33.98
N LEU A 168 -6.97 -5.03 -34.48
CA LEU A 168 -7.28 -5.01 -35.92
C LEU A 168 -6.65 -3.81 -36.65
N THR A 169 -6.40 -2.70 -35.96
CA THR A 169 -5.68 -1.55 -36.54
C THR A 169 -4.19 -1.83 -36.75
N THR A 170 -3.64 -2.84 -36.07
CA THR A 170 -2.25 -3.24 -36.23
C THR A 170 -2.14 -4.25 -37.37
N THR A 171 -1.47 -3.88 -38.45
CA THR A 171 -1.31 -4.70 -39.67
C THR A 171 -0.39 -5.92 -39.50
N ARG A 172 -0.16 -6.40 -38.27
CA ARG A 172 0.82 -7.43 -37.95
C ARG A 172 0.16 -8.61 -37.23
N ASN A 173 0.36 -9.81 -37.76
CA ASN A 173 -0.10 -11.11 -37.22
C ASN A 173 0.34 -11.42 -35.76
N ARG A 174 1.09 -10.54 -35.09
CA ARG A 174 1.65 -10.74 -33.74
C ARG A 174 0.64 -10.47 -32.63
N SER A 175 -0.33 -9.59 -32.88
CA SER A 175 -1.40 -9.20 -31.96
C SER A 175 -2.48 -10.27 -31.78
N VAL A 176 -2.58 -11.17 -32.76
CA VAL A 176 -3.69 -12.10 -32.91
C VAL A 176 -3.59 -13.27 -31.92
N TYR A 177 -2.38 -13.76 -31.64
CA TYR A 177 -2.15 -14.84 -30.67
C TYR A 177 -2.56 -14.49 -29.25
N LEU A 178 -2.36 -13.23 -28.86
CA LEU A 178 -2.64 -12.80 -27.50
C LEU A 178 -4.15 -12.80 -27.19
N LEU A 179 -4.99 -12.48 -28.19
CA LEU A 179 -6.44 -12.54 -28.05
C LEU A 179 -6.93 -13.97 -27.84
N ASP A 180 -6.40 -14.92 -28.61
CA ASP A 180 -6.73 -16.33 -28.45
C ASP A 180 -6.36 -16.82 -27.04
N MET A 181 -5.15 -16.53 -26.59
CA MET A 181 -4.70 -16.90 -25.23
C MET A 181 -5.58 -16.29 -24.14
N ILE A 182 -5.99 -15.02 -24.27
CA ILE A 182 -6.89 -14.37 -23.31
C ILE A 182 -8.23 -15.12 -23.21
N VAL A 183 -8.78 -15.55 -24.34
CA VAL A 183 -10.07 -16.26 -24.39
C VAL A 183 -9.94 -17.68 -23.86
N GLN A 184 -8.91 -18.42 -24.29
CA GLN A 184 -8.67 -19.80 -23.84
C GLN A 184 -8.43 -19.90 -22.32
N GLU A 185 -7.74 -18.92 -21.73
CA GLU A 185 -7.44 -18.91 -20.29
C GLU A 185 -8.64 -18.44 -19.43
N SER A 186 -9.70 -17.90 -20.05
CA SER A 186 -10.84 -17.34 -19.31
C SER A 186 -12.00 -18.32 -19.23
N PRO A 187 -12.54 -18.62 -18.04
CA PRO A 187 -13.78 -19.41 -17.93
C PRO A 187 -15.03 -18.60 -18.30
N PHE A 188 -14.89 -17.29 -18.51
CA PHE A 188 -15.98 -16.36 -18.76
C PHE A 188 -16.05 -15.87 -20.22
N LEU A 189 -14.99 -16.11 -21.01
CA LEU A 189 -14.97 -15.77 -22.43
C LEU A 189 -15.18 -17.05 -23.25
N THR A 190 -15.99 -16.95 -24.29
CA THR A 190 -16.22 -18.04 -25.24
C THR A 190 -15.60 -17.71 -26.59
N MET A 191 -15.29 -18.76 -27.36
CA MET A 191 -14.82 -18.60 -28.74
C MET A 191 -15.90 -17.96 -29.63
N ASP A 192 -17.18 -18.17 -29.33
CA ASP A 192 -18.29 -17.53 -30.04
C ASP A 192 -18.28 -16.00 -29.84
N LEU A 193 -17.97 -15.55 -28.60
CA LEU A 193 -17.82 -14.13 -28.30
C LEU A 193 -16.59 -13.55 -29.01
N LEU A 194 -15.49 -14.30 -29.08
CA LEU A 194 -14.32 -13.88 -29.85
C LEU A 194 -14.66 -13.72 -31.34
N GLU A 195 -15.32 -14.71 -31.95
CA GLU A 195 -15.70 -14.68 -33.37
C GLU A 195 -16.59 -13.48 -33.70
N SER A 196 -17.45 -13.07 -32.77
CA SER A 196 -18.31 -11.88 -32.95
C SER A 196 -17.52 -10.56 -33.05
N CYS A 197 -16.31 -10.51 -32.52
CA CYS A 197 -15.47 -9.31 -32.45
C CYS A 197 -14.18 -9.41 -33.28
N PHE A 198 -13.74 -10.63 -33.61
CA PHE A 198 -12.48 -10.91 -34.27
C PHE A 198 -12.60 -12.19 -35.14
N PRO A 199 -12.43 -12.10 -36.47
CA PRO A 199 -12.61 -13.26 -37.36
C PRO A 199 -11.55 -14.36 -37.13
N TYR A 200 -11.99 -15.60 -36.85
CA TYR A 200 -11.11 -16.75 -36.60
C TYR A 200 -10.22 -17.11 -37.80
N VAL A 201 -10.60 -16.71 -39.01
CA VAL A 201 -9.75 -16.88 -40.20
C VAL A 201 -8.41 -16.16 -40.06
N LEU A 202 -8.39 -14.99 -39.40
CA LEU A 202 -7.15 -14.25 -39.13
C LEU A 202 -6.25 -14.99 -38.14
N LEU A 203 -6.85 -15.60 -37.11
CA LEU A 203 -6.15 -16.48 -36.16
C LEU A 203 -5.50 -17.67 -36.86
N ARG A 204 -6.29 -18.41 -37.63
CA ARG A 204 -5.82 -19.58 -38.38
C ARG A 204 -4.67 -19.24 -39.32
N ASN A 205 -4.80 -18.13 -40.05
CA ASN A 205 -3.76 -17.68 -40.99
C ASN A 205 -2.49 -17.23 -40.27
N ALA A 206 -2.61 -16.56 -39.12
CA ALA A 206 -1.47 -16.19 -38.28
C ALA A 206 -0.71 -17.44 -37.83
N TYR A 207 -1.38 -18.38 -37.16
CA TYR A 207 -0.77 -19.63 -36.69
C TYR A 207 -0.08 -20.39 -37.82
N HIS A 208 -0.75 -20.57 -38.96
CA HIS A 208 -0.16 -21.25 -40.11
C HIS A 208 1.13 -20.56 -40.61
N ALA A 209 1.18 -19.23 -40.62
CA ALA A 209 2.36 -18.48 -41.05
C ALA A 209 3.58 -18.74 -40.14
N VAL A 210 3.39 -18.78 -38.82
CA VAL A 210 4.49 -18.98 -37.87
C VAL A 210 4.97 -20.43 -37.83
N TYR A 211 4.05 -21.41 -37.86
CA TYR A 211 4.43 -22.82 -37.95
C TYR A 211 5.14 -23.15 -39.28
N LYS A 212 4.72 -22.54 -40.39
CA LYS A 212 5.45 -22.69 -41.67
C LYS A 212 6.86 -22.11 -41.58
N GLN A 213 7.01 -20.91 -41.00
CA GLN A 213 8.33 -20.29 -40.81
C GLN A 213 9.26 -21.16 -39.97
N SER A 214 8.79 -21.74 -38.86
CA SER A 214 9.61 -22.63 -38.04
C SER A 214 10.09 -23.88 -38.78
N VAL A 215 9.27 -24.45 -39.66
CA VAL A 215 9.66 -25.62 -40.47
C VAL A 215 10.75 -25.25 -41.47
N THR A 216 10.66 -24.10 -42.13
CA THR A 216 11.71 -23.60 -43.04
C THR A 216 13.00 -23.17 -42.35
N SER A 217 12.96 -22.73 -41.09
CA SER A 217 14.16 -22.36 -40.33
C SER A 217 14.91 -23.56 -39.73
N SER A 218 14.29 -24.74 -39.76
CA SER A 218 14.84 -26.00 -39.22
C SER A 218 15.42 -26.91 -40.32
N ALA A 219 15.39 -26.47 -41.58
CA ALA A 219 15.93 -27.13 -42.77
C ALA A 219 17.13 -26.35 -43.30
#